data_AF-A0A7S7C1R9-F1
#
_entry.id   AF-A0A7S7C1R9-F1
#
_cell.length_a   1.000
_cell.length_b   1.000
_cell.length_c   1.000
_cell.angle_alpha   90.00
_cell.angle_beta   90.00
_cell.angle_gamma   90.00
#
_symmetry.space_group_name_H-M   'P 1'
#
loop_
_entity.id
_entity.type
_entity.pdbx_description
1 polymer ?
#
loop_
_entity_poly.entity_id
_entity_poly.type
_entity_poly.pdbx_seq_one_letter_code
_entity_poly.pdbx_strand_id
1 'polypeptide(L)'
;MRVSSALSPIGRLFALAAFFEGLTWAGLLVGMFLKYGPQSTELVVWVFGRLHGAAFLFYVAVSMIAALRLRWPWWAWAVSLLAALPPLVTVPLEMWFRRLGLLGQRRPVAH
;
A
#
# COMPACT_ATOMS: atom_id res chain seq x y z
N MET A 1 8.13 -23.10 13.27
CA MET A 1 6.67 -23.03 13.04
C MET A 1 6.33 -21.68 12.41
N ARG A 2 5.87 -21.65 11.15
CA ARG A 2 5.30 -20.43 10.57
C ARG A 2 3.88 -20.30 11.11
N VAL A 3 3.68 -19.40 12.08
CA VAL A 3 2.33 -19.04 12.50
C VAL A 3 1.70 -18.31 11.32
N SER A 4 0.89 -19.02 10.52
CA SER A 4 0.05 -18.39 9.51
C SER A 4 -1.04 -17.62 10.25
N SER A 5 -0.71 -16.41 10.70
CA SER A 5 -1.69 -15.48 11.23
C SER A 5 -2.62 -15.08 10.09
N ALA A 6 -3.86 -15.55 10.12
CA ALA A 6 -4.89 -15.09 9.20
C ALA A 6 -4.94 -13.55 9.23
N LEU A 7 -4.93 -12.93 8.05
CA LEU A 7 -4.99 -11.47 7.95
C LEU A 7 -6.27 -10.98 8.63
N SER A 8 -6.08 -10.01 9.53
CA SER A 8 -7.18 -9.23 10.07
C SER A 8 -7.93 -8.52 8.94
N PRO A 9 -9.23 -8.17 9.11
CA PRO A 9 -9.97 -7.41 8.11
C PRO A 9 -9.24 -6.12 7.71
N ILE A 10 -8.68 -5.39 8.67
CA ILE A 10 -7.92 -4.16 8.42
C ILE A 10 -6.58 -4.43 7.71
N GLY A 11 -5.91 -5.54 8.02
CA GLY A 11 -4.70 -5.98 7.30
C GLY A 11 -4.97 -6.32 5.82
N ARG A 12 -6.15 -6.88 5.51
CA ARG A 12 -6.57 -7.09 4.11
C ARG A 12 -6.87 -5.76 3.42
N LEU A 13 -7.50 -4.82 4.12
CA LEU A 13 -7.77 -3.50 3.57
C LEU A 13 -6.47 -2.74 3.25
N PHE A 14 -5.49 -2.80 4.16
CA PHE A 14 -4.15 -2.25 3.92
C PHE A 14 -3.49 -2.89 2.69
N ALA A 15 -3.62 -4.21 2.55
CA ALA A 15 -3.09 -4.90 1.39
C ALA A 15 -3.73 -4.49 0.06
N LEU A 16 -5.05 -4.33 0.04
CA LEU A 16 -5.75 -3.81 -1.13
C LEU A 16 -5.31 -2.37 -1.44
N ALA A 17 -5.21 -1.51 -0.43
CA ALA A 17 -4.75 -0.14 -0.60
C ALA A 17 -3.33 -0.09 -1.19
N ALA A 18 -2.40 -0.88 -0.66
CA ALA A 18 -1.03 -0.98 -1.16
C ALA A 18 -0.99 -1.45 -2.62
N PHE A 19 -1.79 -2.44 -2.97
CA PHE A 19 -1.86 -2.94 -4.34
C PHE A 19 -2.43 -1.91 -5.31
N PHE A 20 -3.54 -1.23 -4.95
CA PHE A 20 -4.13 -0.19 -5.80
C PHE A 20 -3.20 1.01 -5.97
N GLU A 21 -2.53 1.44 -4.91
CA GLU A 21 -1.54 2.50 -4.97
C GLU A 21 -0.40 2.12 -5.93
N GLY A 22 0.15 0.91 -5.81
CA GLY A 22 1.17 0.40 -6.74
C GLY A 22 0.67 0.30 -8.19
N LEU A 23 -0.57 -0.14 -8.39
CA LEU A 23 -1.16 -0.23 -9.73
C LEU A 23 -1.32 1.14 -10.38
N THR A 24 -1.76 2.14 -9.62
CA THR A 24 -1.90 3.52 -10.13
C THR A 24 -0.54 4.17 -10.43
N TRP A 25 0.50 3.87 -9.63
CA TRP A 25 1.88 4.22 -9.94
C TRP A 25 2.36 3.61 -11.26
N ALA A 26 2.10 2.31 -11.46
CA ALA A 26 2.47 1.63 -12.70
C ALA A 26 1.81 2.28 -13.92
N GLY A 27 0.52 2.60 -13.83
CA GLY A 27 -0.20 3.31 -14.88
C GLY A 27 0.34 4.72 -15.16
N LEU A 28 0.78 5.44 -14.12
CA LEU A 28 1.47 6.73 -14.29
C LEU A 28 2.81 6.58 -15.03
N LEU A 29 3.64 5.62 -14.63
CA LEU A 29 4.92 5.36 -15.29
C LEU A 29 4.74 4.94 -16.75
N VAL A 30 3.76 4.08 -17.04
CA VAL A 30 3.38 3.71 -18.40
C VAL A 30 2.90 4.92 -19.19
N GLY A 31 2.03 5.75 -18.60
CA GLY A 31 1.55 6.99 -19.23
C GLY A 31 2.69 7.95 -19.56
N MET A 32 3.65 8.11 -18.64
CA MET A 32 4.85 8.94 -18.85
C MET A 32 5.74 8.35 -19.94
N PHE A 33 6.01 7.05 -19.92
CA PHE A 33 6.83 6.38 -20.95
C PHE A 33 6.24 6.54 -22.34
N LEU A 34 4.93 6.31 -22.48
CA LEU A 34 4.22 6.46 -23.76
C LEU A 34 4.14 7.93 -24.22
N LYS A 35 4.06 8.88 -23.28
CA LYS A 35 4.01 10.32 -23.59
C LYS A 35 5.27 10.82 -24.29
N TYR A 36 6.42 10.19 -24.05
CA TYR A 36 7.68 10.51 -24.76
C TYR A 36 7.80 9.79 -26.12
N GLY A 37 6.81 8.97 -26.51
CA GLY A 37 6.71 8.34 -27.83
C GLY A 37 5.84 9.12 -28.83
N PRO A 38 5.57 8.57 -30.04
CA PRO A 38 4.88 9.27 -31.13
C PRO A 38 3.39 9.61 -30.90
N GLN A 39 2.84 9.28 -29.73
CA GLN A 39 1.40 9.42 -29.42
C GLN A 39 1.20 10.24 -28.14
N SER A 40 0.38 11.29 -28.22
CA SER A 40 0.03 12.14 -27.09
C SER A 40 -0.89 11.42 -26.08
N THR A 41 -0.32 10.71 -25.10
CA THR A 41 -1.06 10.03 -24.01
C THR A 41 -1.35 10.94 -22.81
N GLU A 42 -1.59 12.24 -23.04
CA GLU A 42 -1.88 13.20 -21.96
C GLU A 42 -3.10 12.80 -21.12
N LEU A 43 -4.11 12.19 -21.76
CA LEU A 43 -5.28 11.65 -21.09
C LEU A 43 -4.92 10.54 -20.08
N VAL A 44 -3.97 9.65 -20.42
CA VAL A 44 -3.55 8.55 -19.54
C VAL A 44 -2.86 9.10 -18.29
N VAL A 45 -1.92 10.03 -18.46
CA VAL A 45 -1.22 10.67 -17.35
C VAL A 45 -2.21 11.45 -16.47
N TRP A 46 -3.17 12.15 -17.08
CA TRP A 46 -4.18 12.90 -16.35
C TRP A 46 -5.11 12.00 -15.52
N VAL A 47 -5.62 10.91 -16.11
CA VAL A 47 -6.49 9.94 -15.41
C VAL A 47 -5.72 9.25 -14.29
N PHE A 48 -4.55 8.67 -14.60
CA PHE A 48 -3.76 7.94 -13.61
C PHE A 48 -3.18 8.86 -12.53
N GLY A 49 -2.90 10.14 -12.82
CA GLY A 49 -2.48 11.11 -11.81
C GLY A 49 -3.56 11.35 -10.76
N ARG A 50 -4.82 11.50 -11.18
CA ARG A 50 -5.94 11.69 -10.24
C ARG A 50 -6.27 10.41 -9.47
N LEU A 51 -6.27 9.26 -10.16
CA LEU A 51 -6.48 7.96 -9.51
C LEU A 51 -5.37 7.67 -8.50
N HIS A 52 -4.13 7.98 -8.84
CA HIS A 52 -2.99 7.82 -7.95
C HIS A 52 -3.11 8.71 -6.72
N GLY A 53 -3.42 10.00 -6.89
CA GLY A 53 -3.64 10.90 -5.75
C GLY A 53 -4.74 10.42 -4.80
N ALA A 54 -5.85 9.90 -5.34
CA ALA A 54 -6.92 9.32 -4.54
C ALA A 54 -6.47 8.02 -3.83
N ALA A 55 -5.76 7.14 -4.53
CA ALA A 55 -5.22 5.90 -3.96
C ALA A 55 -4.18 6.18 -2.86
N PHE A 56 -3.33 7.19 -3.03
CA PHE A 56 -2.36 7.64 -2.05
C PHE A 56 -3.04 8.09 -0.75
N LEU A 57 -4.04 8.98 -0.84
CA LEU A 57 -4.78 9.44 0.35
C LEU A 57 -5.51 8.28 1.04
N PHE A 58 -6.10 7.38 0.26
CA PHE A 58 -6.74 6.17 0.79
C PHE A 58 -5.74 5.27 1.51
N TYR A 59 -4.56 5.05 0.92
CA TYR A 59 -3.48 4.29 1.53
C TYR A 59 -3.01 4.89 2.86
N VAL A 60 -2.78 6.21 2.90
CA VAL A 60 -2.37 6.92 4.13
C VAL A 60 -3.42 6.75 5.24
N ALA A 61 -4.71 6.94 4.91
CA ALA A 61 -5.80 6.77 5.87
C ALA A 61 -5.89 5.33 6.41
N VAL A 62 -5.85 4.33 5.52
CA VAL A 62 -5.90 2.92 5.91
C VAL A 62 -4.65 2.52 6.71
N SER A 63 -3.47 3.01 6.33
CA SER A 63 -2.21 2.81 7.06
C SER A 63 -2.30 3.34 8.49
N MET A 64 -2.84 4.54 8.67
CA MET A 64 -3.05 5.12 10.00
C MET A 64 -4.02 4.28 10.84
N ILE A 65 -5.16 3.87 10.27
CA ILE A 65 -6.14 3.02 10.96
C ILE A 65 -5.51 1.66 11.30
N ALA A 66 -4.77 1.05 10.38
CA ALA A 66 -4.07 -0.22 10.60
C ALA A 66 -3.03 -0.10 11.73
N ALA A 67 -2.22 0.97 11.73
CA ALA A 67 -1.22 1.20 12.76
C ALA A 67 -1.86 1.30 14.16
N LEU A 68 -2.99 2.00 14.28
CA LEU A 68 -3.72 2.13 15.55
C LEU A 68 -4.39 0.81 15.97
N ARG A 69 -5.08 0.14 15.04
CA ARG A 69 -5.85 -1.09 15.32
C ARG A 69 -4.98 -2.31 15.57
N LEU A 70 -3.89 -2.44 14.82
CA LEU A 70 -2.93 -3.55 14.92
C LEU A 70 -1.77 -3.21 15.86
N ARG A 71 -1.81 -2.02 16.49
CA ARG A 71 -0.85 -1.54 17.49
C ARG A 71 0.58 -1.64 16.97
N TRP A 72 0.79 -1.14 15.76
CA TRP A 72 2.11 -1.11 15.15
C TRP A 72 3.07 -0.27 15.99
N PRO A 73 4.35 -0.66 16.06
CA PRO A 73 5.36 0.24 16.59
C PRO A 73 5.45 1.49 15.70
N TRP A 74 5.80 2.64 16.29
CA TRP A 74 5.83 3.93 15.60
C TRP A 74 6.66 3.90 14.30
N TRP A 75 7.76 3.13 14.28
CA TRP A 75 8.62 2.99 13.11
C TRP A 75 7.90 2.32 11.95
N ALA A 76 6.98 1.36 12.19
CA ALA A 76 6.29 0.67 11.11
C ALA A 76 5.28 1.60 10.44
N TRP A 77 4.64 2.49 11.20
CA TRP A 77 3.82 3.55 10.62
C TRP A 77 4.66 4.56 9.83
N ALA A 78 5.83 4.96 10.34
CA ALA A 78 6.72 5.85 9.59
C ALA A 78 7.20 5.21 8.27
N VAL A 79 7.61 3.95 8.31
CA VAL A 79 8.04 3.20 7.12
C VAL A 79 6.89 3.05 6.12
N SER A 80 5.64 2.87 6.57
CA SER A 80 4.52 2.79 5.64
C SER A 80 4.24 4.10 4.92
N LEU A 81 4.35 5.24 5.60
CA LEU A 81 4.27 6.54 4.93
C LEU A 81 5.43 6.74 3.95
N LEU A 82 6.65 6.38 4.34
CA LEU A 82 7.81 6.50 3.47
C LEU A 82 7.70 5.62 2.23
N ALA A 83 7.09 4.43 2.33
CA ALA A 83 6.91 3.52 1.20
C ALA A 83 5.92 4.02 0.14
N ALA A 84 5.07 5.00 0.46
CA ALA A 84 4.18 5.62 -0.50
C ALA A 84 4.86 6.70 -1.36
N LEU A 85 6.09 7.13 -1.00
CA LEU A 85 6.85 8.12 -1.77
C LEU A 85 7.56 7.53 -3.00
N PRO A 86 8.33 6.43 -2.87
CA PRO A 86 8.96 5.80 -4.02
C PRO A 86 7.96 4.91 -4.78
N PRO A 87 8.03 4.90 -6.12
CA PRO A 87 7.12 4.12 -6.95
C PRO A 87 7.17 2.63 -6.61
N LEU A 88 6.00 2.00 -6.52
CA LEU A 88 5.81 0.55 -6.36
C LEU A 88 6.31 -0.05 -5.05
N VAL A 89 6.74 0.76 -4.07
CA VAL A 89 7.32 0.24 -2.81
C VAL A 89 6.27 -0.17 -1.77
N THR A 90 5.03 0.28 -1.92
CA THR A 90 3.90 -0.13 -1.09
C THR A 90 3.63 -1.63 -1.13
N VAL A 91 3.81 -2.29 -2.29
CA VAL A 91 3.64 -3.74 -2.47
C VAL A 91 4.70 -4.58 -1.74
N PRO A 92 6.02 -4.39 -1.95
CA PRO A 92 7.03 -5.14 -1.20
C PRO A 92 6.99 -4.82 0.30
N LEU A 93 6.64 -3.59 0.68
CA LEU A 93 6.40 -3.25 2.08
C LEU A 93 5.27 -4.10 2.67
N GLU A 94 4.15 -4.19 1.97
CA GLU A 94 3.01 -5.00 2.39
C GLU A 94 3.41 -6.46 2.60
N MET A 95 4.17 -7.03 1.67
CA MET A 95 4.71 -8.38 1.79
C MET A 95 5.62 -8.52 3.01
N TRP A 96 6.42 -7.49 3.31
CA TRP A 96 7.28 -7.48 4.48
C TRP A 96 6.48 -7.40 5.79
N PHE A 97 5.46 -6.55 5.86
CA PHE A 97 4.57 -6.45 7.01
C PHE A 97 3.78 -7.74 7.27
N ARG A 98 3.38 -8.45 6.21
CA ARG A 98 2.83 -9.80 6.33
C ARG A 98 3.82 -10.77 6.96
N ARG A 99 5.08 -10.76 6.52
CA ARG A 99 6.15 -11.62 7.06
C ARG A 99 6.45 -11.32 8.53
N LEU A 100 6.41 -10.04 8.92
CA LEU A 100 6.58 -9.60 10.30
C LEU A 100 5.37 -9.88 11.20
N GLY A 101 4.25 -10.36 10.64
CA GLY A 101 3.00 -10.58 11.37
C GLY A 101 2.27 -9.29 11.75
N LEU A 102 2.67 -8.14 11.20
CA LEU A 102 2.08 -6.84 11.49
C LEU A 102 0.66 -6.70 10.95
N LEU A 103 0.26 -7.50 9.96
CA LEU A 103 -1.09 -7.48 9.37
C LEU A 103 -2.06 -8.51 10.02
N GLY A 104 -1.54 -9.37 10.89
CA GLY A 104 -2.29 -10.43 11.55
C GLY A 104 -2.99 -9.95 12.82
N GLN A 105 -4.06 -10.64 13.22
CA GLN A 105 -4.70 -10.40 14.52
C GLN A 105 -3.93 -11.16 15.60
N ARG A 106 -3.39 -10.46 16.62
CA ARG A 106 -2.90 -11.13 17.84
C ARG A 106 -4.09 -11.81 18.50
N ARG A 107 -4.14 -13.15 18.46
CA ARG A 107 -5.08 -13.90 19.29
C ARG A 107 -4.68 -13.71 20.76
N PRO A 108 -5.63 -13.40 21.67
CA PRO A 108 -5.37 -13.54 23.09
C PRO A 108 -4.95 -14.98 23.35
N VAL A 109 -3.84 -15.19 24.04
CA VAL A 109 -3.48 -16.52 24.54
C VAL A 109 -4.51 -16.84 25.62
N ALA A 110 -5.39 -17.81 25.37
CA ALA A 110 -6.24 -18.35 26.43
C ALA A 110 -5.31 -19.13 27.38
N HIS A 111 -5.21 -18.66 28.63
CA HIS A 111 -4.62 -19.40 29.74
C HIS A 111 -5.67 -20.34 30.33
#